data_AF-A0A4R9G7C9-F1
#
_entry.id   AF-A0A4R9G7C9-F1
#
_cell.length_a   1.000
_cell.length_b   1.000
_cell.length_c   1.000
_cell.angle_alpha   90.00
_cell.angle_beta   90.00
_cell.angle_gamma   90.00
#
_symmetry.space_group_name_H-M   'P 1'
#
loop_
_entity.id
_entity.type
_entity.pdbx_description
1 polymer ?
#
loop_
_entity_poly.entity_id
_entity_poly.type
_entity_poly.pdbx_seq_one_letter_code
_entity_poly.pdbx_strand_id
1 'polypeptide(L)'
;MRPKEIFVVPKELRDSLGEAGTEALVGLLNQTQTGGRKFMEETISERFERRLVEETGQLRLELRDEVAKLRGEMADFKLEIKQELQNEVGKLRQELTDFKLEVKEEFKRVWIAIAELKAEMHAGFAKIQEQFTEVYKELAEIHKSINNQTKWIIAGVFGAVFPIYLALIKLMYQ
;
A
#
# COMPACT_ATOMS: atom_id res chain seq x y z
N MET A 1 2.67 -71.17 -23.68
CA MET A 1 3.11 -72.04 -24.78
C MET A 1 2.21 -71.75 -25.98
N ARG A 2 2.76 -71.33 -27.12
CA ARG A 2 1.97 -71.04 -28.33
C ARG A 2 1.85 -72.31 -29.19
N PRO A 3 0.69 -72.60 -29.80
CA PRO A 3 0.45 -73.83 -30.54
C PRO A 3 1.40 -73.93 -31.74
N LYS A 4 1.96 -75.12 -31.96
CA LYS A 4 2.67 -75.45 -33.21
C LYS A 4 1.64 -75.47 -34.33
N GLU A 5 1.81 -74.63 -35.34
CA GLU A 5 1.08 -74.80 -36.59
C GLU A 5 1.54 -76.12 -37.22
N ILE A 6 0.63 -77.08 -37.33
CA ILE A 6 0.90 -78.37 -37.95
C ILE A 6 0.71 -78.17 -39.45
N PHE A 7 1.80 -78.13 -40.20
CA PHE A 7 1.73 -78.03 -41.66
C PHE A 7 1.26 -79.38 -42.24
N VAL A 8 -0.01 -79.45 -42.63
CA VAL A 8 -0.57 -80.64 -43.28
C VAL A 8 -0.30 -80.55 -44.77
N VAL A 9 0.54 -81.45 -45.29
CA VAL A 9 0.79 -81.53 -46.73
C VAL A 9 -0.43 -82.16 -47.43
N PRO A 10 -1.01 -81.50 -48.45
CA PRO A 10 -2.11 -82.05 -49.24
C PRO A 10 -1.80 -83.44 -49.81
N LYS A 11 -2.81 -84.32 -49.90
CA LYS A 11 -2.63 -85.72 -50.34
C LYS A 11 -2.01 -85.81 -51.73
N GLU A 12 -2.42 -84.94 -52.65
CA GLU A 12 -1.95 -84.88 -54.03
C GLU A 12 -0.43 -84.62 -54.11
N LEU A 13 0.07 -83.76 -53.22
CA LEU A 13 1.50 -83.47 -53.11
C LEU A 13 2.26 -84.61 -52.42
N ARG A 14 1.65 -85.28 -51.45
CA ARG A 14 2.24 -86.43 -50.75
C ARG A 14 2.39 -87.64 -51.67
N ASP A 15 1.41 -87.91 -52.52
CA ASP A 15 1.42 -89.03 -53.48
C ASP A 15 2.46 -88.80 -54.59
N SER A 16 2.67 -87.55 -55.01
CA SER A 16 3.66 -87.18 -56.03
C SER A 16 5.10 -87.05 -55.50
N LEU A 17 5.32 -86.61 -54.26
CA LEU A 17 6.66 -86.40 -53.68
C LEU A 17 7.16 -87.63 -52.91
N GLY A 18 6.30 -88.58 -52.59
CA GLY A 18 6.58 -89.67 -51.66
C GLY A 18 6.77 -89.19 -50.22
N GLU A 19 6.92 -90.14 -49.30
CA GLU A 19 6.98 -89.86 -47.85
C GLU A 19 8.23 -89.05 -47.47
N ALA A 20 9.39 -89.41 -48.04
CA ALA A 20 10.66 -88.69 -47.83
C ALA A 20 10.64 -87.25 -48.40
N GLY A 21 10.02 -87.04 -49.57
CA GLY A 21 9.89 -85.70 -50.16
C GLY A 21 8.93 -84.81 -49.37
N THR A 22 7.87 -85.41 -48.80
CA THR A 22 6.92 -84.73 -47.92
C THR A 22 7.60 -84.27 -46.63
N GLU A 23 8.41 -85.11 -45.99
CA GLU A 23 9.19 -84.74 -44.80
C GLU A 23 10.20 -83.63 -45.08
N ALA A 24 10.91 -83.70 -46.22
CA ALA A 24 11.85 -82.66 -46.63
C ALA A 24 11.15 -81.30 -46.86
N LEU A 25 9.98 -81.30 -47.48
CA LEU A 25 9.17 -80.09 -47.69
C LEU A 25 8.70 -79.49 -46.37
N VAL A 26 8.20 -80.31 -45.44
CA VAL A 26 7.81 -79.86 -44.10
C VAL A 26 9.01 -79.32 -43.32
N GLY A 27 10.18 -79.94 -43.45
CA GLY A 27 11.44 -79.47 -42.87
C GLY A 27 11.83 -78.08 -43.39
N LEU A 28 11.79 -77.89 -44.72
CA LEU A 28 12.05 -76.59 -45.35
C LEU A 28 11.04 -75.53 -44.91
N LEU A 29 9.74 -75.85 -44.88
CA LEU A 29 8.69 -74.90 -44.46
C LEU A 29 8.82 -74.50 -42.99
N ASN A 30 9.12 -75.44 -42.10
CA ASN A 30 9.41 -75.14 -40.71
C ASN A 30 10.66 -74.28 -40.55
N GLN A 31 11.70 -74.53 -41.36
CA GLN A 31 12.95 -73.77 -41.34
C GLN A 31 12.75 -72.34 -41.86
N THR A 32 12.01 -72.16 -42.96
CA THR A 32 11.70 -70.82 -43.51
C THR A 32 10.76 -70.03 -42.60
N GLN A 33 9.75 -70.68 -42.00
CA GLN A 33 8.86 -70.02 -41.03
C GLN A 33 9.61 -69.62 -39.75
N THR A 34 10.46 -70.51 -39.22
CA THR A 34 11.26 -70.20 -38.02
C THR A 34 12.28 -69.09 -38.31
N GLY A 35 12.93 -69.13 -39.48
CA GLY A 35 13.83 -68.09 -39.93
C GLY A 35 13.13 -66.74 -40.10
N GLY A 36 11.98 -66.72 -40.79
CA GLY A 36 11.16 -65.53 -40.99
C GLY A 36 10.65 -64.94 -39.68
N ARG A 37 10.26 -65.79 -38.73
CA ARG A 37 9.83 -65.35 -37.39
C ARG A 37 10.98 -64.73 -36.60
N LYS A 38 12.16 -65.38 -36.58
CA LYS A 38 13.35 -64.83 -35.92
C LYS A 38 13.76 -63.48 -36.52
N PHE A 39 13.80 -63.40 -37.85
CA PHE A 39 14.09 -62.16 -38.56
C PHE A 39 13.08 -61.06 -38.21
N MET A 40 11.79 -61.40 -38.13
CA MET A 40 10.74 -60.45 -37.74
C MET A 40 10.89 -60.00 -36.28
N GLU A 41 11.16 -60.93 -35.35
CA GLU A 41 11.39 -60.62 -33.94
C GLU A 41 12.61 -59.69 -33.77
N GLU A 42 13.71 -59.97 -34.47
CA GLU A 42 14.92 -59.14 -34.48
C GLU A 42 14.64 -57.74 -35.06
N THR A 43 13.97 -57.66 -36.21
CA THR A 43 13.61 -56.40 -36.87
C THR A 43 12.69 -55.54 -36.01
N ILE A 44 11.72 -56.15 -35.33
CA ILE A 44 10.81 -55.42 -34.42
C ILE A 44 11.57 -54.92 -33.19
N SER A 45 12.44 -55.76 -32.59
CA SER A 45 13.24 -55.36 -31.44
C SER A 45 14.14 -54.17 -31.78
N GLU A 46 14.87 -54.24 -32.88
CA GLU A 46 15.75 -53.17 -33.34
C GLU A 46 14.96 -51.87 -33.57
N ARG A 47 13.81 -51.94 -34.26
CA ARG A 47 12.97 -50.76 -34.51
C ARG A 47 12.40 -50.18 -33.21
N PHE A 48 12.02 -51.04 -32.26
CA PHE A 48 11.48 -50.60 -30.99
C PHE A 48 12.56 -49.94 -30.14
N GLU A 49 13.74 -50.54 -30.03
CA GLU A 49 14.90 -49.96 -29.33
C GLU A 49 15.30 -48.62 -29.94
N ARG A 50 15.36 -48.53 -31.27
CA ARG A 50 15.68 -47.28 -31.96
C ARG A 50 14.66 -46.19 -31.64
N ARG A 51 13.36 -46.48 -31.76
CA ARG A 51 12.29 -45.52 -31.42
C ARG A 51 12.33 -45.13 -29.95
N LEU A 52 12.59 -46.06 -29.04
CA LEU A 52 12.72 -45.73 -27.61
C LEU A 52 13.87 -44.76 -27.34
N VAL A 53 15.03 -44.97 -27.99
CA VAL A 53 16.18 -44.06 -27.85
C VAL A 53 15.86 -42.68 -28.43
N GLU A 54 15.20 -42.62 -29.60
CA GLU A 54 14.77 -41.37 -30.24
C GLU A 54 13.79 -40.60 -29.34
N GLU A 55 12.70 -41.22 -28.90
CA GLU A 55 11.67 -40.60 -28.04
C GLU A 55 12.24 -40.17 -26.68
N THR A 56 13.08 -41.02 -26.06
CA THR A 56 13.75 -40.66 -24.79
C THR A 56 14.72 -39.48 -24.99
N GLY A 57 15.38 -39.41 -26.16
CA GLY A 57 16.24 -38.30 -26.52
C GLY A 57 15.46 -37.00 -26.71
N GLN A 58 14.33 -37.05 -27.41
CA GLN A 58 13.43 -35.91 -27.62
C GLN A 58 12.87 -35.38 -26.29
N LEU A 59 12.34 -36.27 -25.44
CA LEU A 59 11.83 -35.89 -24.11
C LEU A 59 12.88 -35.22 -23.23
N ARG A 60 14.14 -35.66 -23.31
CA ARG A 60 15.25 -35.01 -22.58
C ARG A 60 15.55 -33.60 -23.09
N LEU A 61 15.43 -33.38 -24.40
CA LEU A 61 15.62 -32.05 -24.99
C LEU A 61 14.47 -31.12 -24.61
N GLU A 62 13.23 -31.58 -24.75
CA GLU A 62 12.03 -30.81 -24.36
C GLU A 62 12.08 -30.41 -22.88
N LEU A 63 12.39 -31.36 -21.99
CA LEU A 63 12.53 -31.06 -20.57
C LEU A 63 13.63 -30.04 -20.29
N ARG A 64 14.77 -30.13 -21.00
CA ARG A 64 15.86 -29.16 -20.85
C ARG A 64 15.43 -27.77 -21.28
N ASP A 65 14.68 -27.67 -22.38
CA ASP A 65 14.18 -26.41 -22.92
C ASP A 65 13.12 -25.79 -22.00
N GLU A 66 12.20 -26.58 -21.45
CA GLU A 66 11.23 -26.11 -20.46
C GLU A 66 11.91 -25.61 -19.18
N VAL A 67 12.90 -26.34 -18.67
CA VAL A 67 13.69 -25.89 -17.51
C VAL A 67 14.44 -24.59 -17.81
N ALA A 68 14.96 -24.43 -19.04
CA ALA A 68 15.62 -23.18 -19.45
C ALA A 68 14.63 -22.01 -19.53
N LYS A 69 13.44 -22.23 -20.09
CA LYS A 69 12.35 -21.23 -20.14
C LYS A 69 11.93 -20.81 -18.74
N LEU A 70 11.64 -21.76 -17.85
CA LEU A 70 11.26 -21.47 -16.46
C LEU A 70 12.33 -20.68 -15.70
N ARG A 71 13.62 -20.97 -15.94
CA ARG A 71 14.72 -20.19 -15.37
C ARG A 71 14.75 -18.75 -15.90
N GLY A 72 14.44 -18.57 -17.18
CA GLY A 72 14.29 -17.25 -17.81
C GLY A 72 13.14 -16.46 -17.17
N GLU A 73 11.95 -17.04 -17.16
CA GLU A 73 10.74 -16.44 -16.56
C GLU A 73 10.96 -16.07 -15.09
N MET A 74 11.64 -16.94 -14.32
CA MET A 74 11.93 -16.67 -12.92
C MET A 74 12.98 -15.55 -12.73
N ALA A 75 13.92 -15.39 -13.67
CA ALA A 75 14.86 -14.28 -13.67
C ALA A 75 14.17 -12.95 -14.01
N ASP A 76 13.29 -12.97 -15.00
CA ASP A 76 12.50 -11.79 -15.42
C ASP A 76 11.55 -11.35 -14.31
N PHE A 77 10.82 -12.28 -13.71
CA PHE A 77 9.94 -12.01 -12.56
C PHE A 77 10.71 -11.41 -11.38
N LYS A 78 11.93 -11.89 -11.11
CA LYS A 78 12.79 -11.33 -10.06
C LYS A 78 13.20 -9.88 -10.37
N LEU A 79 13.46 -9.56 -11.64
CA LEU A 79 13.80 -8.20 -12.06
C LEU A 79 12.58 -7.27 -11.95
N GLU A 80 11.41 -7.74 -12.37
CA GLU A 80 10.15 -7.01 -12.29
C GLU A 80 9.82 -6.65 -10.84
N ILE A 81 9.83 -7.61 -9.92
CA ILE A 81 9.62 -7.36 -8.47
C ILE A 81 10.63 -6.32 -7.94
N LYS A 82 11.90 -6.43 -8.33
CA LYS A 82 12.93 -5.51 -7.87
C LYS A 82 12.67 -4.09 -8.35
N GLN A 83 12.23 -3.92 -9.59
CA GLN A 83 11.89 -2.62 -10.16
C GLN A 83 10.63 -2.04 -9.50
N GLU A 84 9.58 -2.83 -9.35
CA GLU A 84 8.33 -2.42 -8.70
C GLU A 84 8.61 -1.94 -7.26
N LEU A 85 9.40 -2.70 -6.51
CA LEU A 85 9.78 -2.35 -5.13
C LEU A 85 10.61 -1.05 -5.09
N GLN A 86 11.54 -0.86 -6.02
CA GLN A 86 12.33 0.37 -6.10
C GLN A 86 11.45 1.58 -6.40
N ASN A 87 10.47 1.42 -7.29
CA ASN A 87 9.52 2.47 -7.65
C ASN A 87 8.64 2.85 -6.45
N GLU A 88 8.06 1.87 -5.78
CA GLU A 88 7.20 2.11 -4.60
C GLU A 88 7.98 2.74 -3.44
N VAL A 89 9.21 2.28 -3.17
CA VAL A 89 10.09 2.93 -2.19
C VAL A 89 10.43 4.37 -2.59
N GLY A 90 10.58 4.64 -3.89
CA GLY A 90 10.78 5.99 -4.44
C GLY A 90 9.58 6.90 -4.17
N LYS A 91 8.37 6.43 -4.49
CA LYS A 91 7.11 7.17 -4.23
C LYS A 91 6.94 7.49 -2.75
N LEU A 92 7.11 6.49 -1.87
CA LEU A 92 6.99 6.69 -0.41
C LEU A 92 8.00 7.71 0.13
N ARG A 93 9.23 7.75 -0.40
CA ARG A 93 10.22 8.76 -0.01
C ARG A 93 9.81 10.17 -0.45
N GLN A 94 9.20 10.29 -1.62
CA GLN A 94 8.67 11.57 -2.10
C GLN A 94 7.50 12.02 -1.24
N GLU A 95 6.50 11.17 -1.01
CA GLU A 95 5.35 11.46 -0.15
C GLU A 95 5.78 11.88 1.26
N LEU A 96 6.77 11.20 1.84
CA LEU A 96 7.32 11.56 3.15
C LEU A 96 8.00 12.94 3.14
N THR A 97 8.67 13.28 2.04
CA THR A 97 9.32 14.59 1.89
C THR A 97 8.28 15.70 1.77
N ASP A 98 7.24 15.47 0.98
CA ASP A 98 6.14 16.40 0.77
C ASP A 98 5.37 16.62 2.08
N PHE A 99 5.04 15.55 2.80
CA PHE A 99 4.40 15.63 4.12
C PHE A 99 5.25 16.42 5.12
N LYS A 100 6.57 16.21 5.14
CA LYS A 100 7.47 16.95 6.04
C LYS A 100 7.49 18.44 5.71
N LEU A 101 7.41 18.81 4.43
CA LEU A 101 7.31 20.20 3.99
C LEU A 101 5.97 20.82 4.41
N GLU A 102 4.87 20.12 4.18
CA GLU A 102 3.53 20.56 4.56
C GLU A 102 3.43 20.82 6.07
N VAL A 103 3.86 19.86 6.90
CA VAL A 103 3.89 20.02 8.36
C VAL A 103 4.73 21.22 8.77
N LYS A 104 5.88 21.45 8.12
CA LYS A 104 6.74 22.60 8.42
C LYS A 104 6.07 23.92 8.08
N GLU A 105 5.35 24.01 6.96
CA GLU A 105 4.61 25.21 6.58
C GLU A 105 3.40 25.45 7.50
N GLU A 106 2.67 24.42 7.89
CA GLU A 106 1.59 24.53 8.88
C GLU A 106 2.12 25.01 10.24
N PHE A 107 3.26 24.49 10.70
CA PHE A 107 3.91 24.99 11.92
C PHE A 107 4.28 26.48 11.84
N LYS A 108 4.77 26.94 10.67
CA LYS A 108 5.04 28.37 10.46
C LYS A 108 3.77 29.21 10.50
N ARG A 109 2.69 28.75 9.84
CA ARG A 109 1.38 29.44 9.85
C ARG A 109 0.86 29.60 11.27
N VAL A 110 0.89 28.53 12.07
CA VAL A 110 0.50 28.57 13.48
C VAL A 110 1.36 29.55 14.27
N TRP A 111 2.68 29.56 14.04
CA TRP A 111 3.57 30.51 14.71
C TRP A 111 3.24 31.97 14.38
N ILE A 112 2.95 32.28 13.12
CA ILE A 112 2.54 33.62 12.68
C ILE A 112 1.22 34.00 13.37
N ALA A 113 0.23 33.11 13.35
CA ALA A 113 -1.07 33.35 13.99
C ALA A 113 -0.93 33.61 15.51
N ILE A 114 -0.05 32.88 16.20
CA ILE A 114 0.24 33.12 17.62
C ILE A 114 0.89 34.49 17.84
N ALA A 115 1.83 34.88 16.97
CA ALA A 115 2.49 36.17 17.07
C ALA A 115 1.52 37.34 16.84
N GLU A 116 0.64 37.21 15.84
CA GLU A 116 -0.44 38.15 15.54
C GLU A 116 -1.41 38.28 16.72
N LEU A 117 -1.93 37.15 17.23
CA LEU A 117 -2.81 37.13 18.39
C LEU A 117 -2.18 37.80 19.62
N LYS A 118 -0.88 37.55 19.85
CA LYS A 118 -0.16 38.18 20.95
C LYS A 118 -0.04 39.71 20.76
N ALA A 119 0.22 40.17 19.53
CA ALA A 119 0.29 41.59 19.21
C ALA A 119 -1.07 42.28 19.38
N GLU A 120 -2.15 41.66 18.88
CA GLU A 120 -3.53 42.14 19.05
C GLU A 120 -3.90 42.23 20.52
N MET A 121 -3.57 41.20 21.31
CA MET A 121 -3.83 41.19 22.75
C MET A 121 -3.09 42.33 23.46
N HIS A 122 -1.81 42.56 23.14
CA HIS A 122 -1.06 43.68 23.70
C HIS A 122 -1.66 45.04 23.33
N ALA A 123 -2.08 45.22 22.08
CA ALA A 123 -2.75 46.45 21.63
C ALA A 123 -4.10 46.64 22.35
N GLY A 124 -4.88 45.57 22.52
CA GLY A 124 -6.12 45.58 23.28
C GLY A 124 -5.92 45.99 24.74
N PHE A 125 -4.90 45.44 25.41
CA PHE A 125 -4.56 45.84 26.78
C PHE A 125 -4.14 47.31 26.89
N ALA A 126 -3.33 47.81 25.94
CA ALA A 126 -2.94 49.22 25.92
C ALA A 126 -4.15 50.14 25.79
N LYS A 127 -5.11 49.79 24.92
CA LYS A 127 -6.36 50.53 24.75
C LYS A 127 -7.23 50.51 26.01
N ILE A 128 -7.32 49.37 26.68
CA ILE A 128 -8.03 49.27 27.97
C ILE A 128 -7.38 50.17 29.02
N GLN A 129 -6.04 50.20 29.11
CA GLN A 129 -5.33 51.08 30.04
C GLN A 129 -5.58 52.57 29.75
N GLU A 130 -5.63 52.95 28.48
CA GLU A 130 -5.99 54.30 28.06
C GLU A 130 -7.42 54.66 28.51
N GLN A 131 -8.38 53.77 28.25
CA GLN A 131 -9.77 53.94 28.70
C GLN A 131 -9.89 54.10 30.23
N PHE A 132 -9.18 53.27 31.00
CA PHE A 132 -9.14 53.42 32.46
C PHE A 132 -8.54 54.76 32.89
N THR A 133 -7.47 55.20 32.22
CA THR A 133 -6.84 56.49 32.50
C THR A 133 -7.81 57.65 32.28
N GLU A 134 -8.61 57.58 31.22
CA GLU A 134 -9.63 58.60 30.93
C GLU A 134 -10.75 58.57 31.96
N VAL A 135 -11.24 57.39 32.34
CA VAL A 135 -12.23 57.22 33.42
C VAL A 135 -11.72 57.82 34.74
N TYR A 136 -10.45 57.63 35.09
CA TYR A 136 -9.87 58.24 36.30
C TYR A 136 -9.86 59.77 36.25
N LYS A 137 -9.57 60.38 35.08
CA LYS A 137 -9.65 61.83 34.91
C LYS A 137 -11.08 62.34 35.06
N GLU A 138 -12.05 61.68 34.41
CA GLU A 138 -13.46 62.04 34.52
C GLU A 138 -13.94 61.96 35.97
N LEU A 139 -13.59 60.89 36.71
CA LEU A 139 -13.87 60.75 38.13
C LEU A 139 -13.23 61.87 38.96
N ALA A 140 -12.00 62.29 38.65
CA ALA A 140 -11.34 63.38 39.35
C ALA A 140 -12.04 64.73 39.12
N GLU A 141 -12.47 65.01 37.89
CA GLU A 141 -13.23 66.23 37.56
C GLU A 141 -14.62 66.24 38.21
N ILE A 142 -15.31 65.09 38.24
CA ILE A 142 -16.57 64.94 38.98
C ILE A 142 -16.36 65.26 40.46
N HIS A 143 -15.33 64.68 41.10
CA HIS A 143 -15.01 64.96 42.51
C HIS A 143 -14.74 66.46 42.76
N LYS A 144 -13.98 67.10 41.87
CA LYS A 144 -13.67 68.54 41.97
C LYS A 144 -14.93 69.39 41.84
N SER A 145 -15.82 69.04 40.90
CA SER A 145 -17.12 69.70 40.70
C SER A 145 -18.01 69.56 41.94
N ILE A 146 -18.13 68.35 42.50
CA ILE A 146 -18.90 68.08 43.74
C ILE A 146 -18.34 68.91 44.90
N ASN A 147 -17.03 68.95 45.08
CA ASN A 147 -16.40 69.75 46.14
C ASN A 147 -16.71 71.25 45.98
N ASN A 148 -16.59 71.77 44.77
CA ASN A 148 -16.91 73.17 44.49
C ASN A 148 -18.40 73.47 44.76
N GLN A 149 -19.30 72.61 44.28
CA GLN A 149 -20.74 72.73 44.55
C GLN A 149 -21.04 72.68 46.05
N THR A 150 -20.45 71.73 46.79
CA THR A 150 -20.64 71.57 48.24
C THR A 150 -20.24 72.82 49.02
N LYS A 151 -19.11 73.45 48.67
CA LYS A 151 -18.66 74.71 49.28
C LYS A 151 -19.72 75.81 49.14
N TRP A 152 -20.28 75.98 47.95
CA TRP A 152 -21.29 77.01 47.68
C TRP A 152 -22.63 76.71 48.34
N ILE A 153 -23.05 75.45 48.40
CA ILE A 153 -24.26 75.03 49.13
C ILE A 153 -24.13 75.36 50.62
N ILE A 154 -23.02 74.98 51.25
CA ILE A 154 -22.79 75.25 52.68
C ILE A 154 -22.79 76.75 52.96
N ALA A 155 -22.08 77.55 52.14
CA ALA A 155 -22.07 79.00 52.28
C ALA A 155 -23.47 79.62 52.17
N GLY A 156 -24.28 79.14 51.22
CA GLY A 156 -25.67 79.57 51.05
C GLY A 156 -26.56 79.22 52.26
N VAL A 157 -26.47 77.98 52.76
CA VAL A 157 -27.23 77.54 53.93
C VAL A 157 -26.85 78.35 55.17
N PHE A 158 -25.55 78.55 55.44
CA PHE A 158 -25.10 79.40 56.54
C PHE A 158 -25.59 80.84 56.37
N GLY A 159 -25.47 81.42 55.17
CA GLY A 159 -25.94 82.78 54.90
C GLY A 159 -27.45 82.97 55.12
N ALA A 160 -28.26 81.95 54.85
CA ALA A 160 -29.70 81.99 55.06
C ALA A 160 -30.11 81.76 56.53
N VAL A 161 -29.47 80.81 57.21
CA VAL A 161 -29.87 80.37 58.57
C VAL A 161 -29.24 81.23 59.67
N PHE A 162 -28.00 81.69 59.49
CA PHE A 162 -27.26 82.45 60.51
C PHE A 162 -27.95 83.77 60.94
N PRO A 163 -28.53 84.58 60.03
CA PRO A 163 -29.26 85.78 60.43
C PRO A 163 -30.51 85.47 61.25
N ILE A 164 -31.22 84.38 60.92
CA ILE A 164 -32.42 83.91 61.65
C ILE A 164 -32.01 83.50 63.07
N TYR A 165 -30.92 82.75 63.21
CA TYR A 165 -30.36 82.35 64.50
C TYR A 165 -29.99 83.57 65.37
N LEU A 166 -29.32 84.58 64.79
CA LEU A 166 -29.00 85.83 65.49
C LEU A 166 -30.25 86.61 65.94
N ALA A 167 -31.28 86.66 65.09
CA ALA A 167 -32.54 87.32 65.42
C ALA A 167 -33.24 86.65 66.61
N LEU A 168 -33.23 85.31 66.67
CA LEU A 168 -33.77 84.54 67.80
C LEU A 168 -32.99 84.77 69.10
N ILE A 169 -31.65 84.83 69.05
CA ILE A 169 -30.84 85.16 70.25
C ILE A 169 -31.18 86.56 70.76
N LYS A 170 -31.28 87.54 69.86
CA LYS A 170 -31.60 88.93 70.23
C LYS A 170 -32.96 89.05 70.93
N LEU A 171 -33.94 88.25 70.53
CA LEU A 171 -35.26 88.17 71.17
C LEU A 171 -35.24 87.51 72.56
N MET A 172 -34.30 86.60 72.85
CA MET A 172 -34.22 85.92 74.15
C MET A 172 -33.47 86.71 75.23
N TYR A 173 -32.65 87.70 74.85
CA TYR A 173 -31.87 88.54 75.76
C TYR A 173 -32.43 89.96 75.94
N GLN A 174 -33.63 90.22 75.40
CA GLN A 174 -34.48 91.38 75.74
C GLN A 174 -35.47 90.99 76.83
#